data_AF-A0A2N2W0V3-F1
#
_entry.id   AF-A0A2N2W0V3-F1
#
_cell.length_a   1.000
_cell.length_b   1.000
_cell.length_c   1.000
_cell.angle_alpha   90.00
_cell.angle_beta   90.00
_cell.angle_gamma   90.00
#
_symmetry.space_group_name_H-M   'P 1'
#
loop_
_entity.id
_entity.type
_entity.pdbx_description
1 polymer ?
#
loop_
_entity_poly.entity_id
_entity_poly.type
_entity_poly.pdbx_seq_one_letter_code
_entity_poly.pdbx_strand_id
1 'polypeptide(L)'
;VGHPWIDTKVKIVHPEKLTLCKDDEVGEIWVNGSIVTAGYWNKPEITENTYSAKIQSEPELKYMRTGDLGFFHHGELYITGRLKDMIIIRGSNYYPQDIEFVAEASHIALRANASAAFSVEVNNEEKLVIVVEVERTAIKDLNVDEVCDAIRQQIAEEFELEVYGIQLLRTASILKTSSGKIQRKACQEGFLDKSLQVVGESILEQSKSTDQPSDKKIDLTTLQAWLMAWLHINLKISFDKIDASKPISVYGLNSMKAVQLQQDVLDKYGVNMPPYLFFDKSTLKELSEKAMELIKESEE
;
A
#
# COMPACT_ATOMS: atom_id res chain seq x y z
N VAL A 1 -8.57 7.82 26.21
CA VAL A 1 -7.53 8.87 26.26
C VAL A 1 -8.13 10.14 26.87
N GLY A 2 -7.34 11.13 27.27
CA GLY A 2 -7.76 12.24 28.15
C GLY A 2 -6.56 13.03 28.71
N HIS A 3 -6.59 13.43 29.99
CA HIS A 3 -5.51 14.20 30.62
C HIS A 3 -4.47 13.34 31.35
N PRO A 4 -3.20 13.80 31.44
CA PRO A 4 -2.19 13.16 32.28
C PRO A 4 -2.58 13.14 33.77
N TRP A 5 -2.20 12.08 34.48
CA TRP A 5 -2.43 11.97 35.92
C TRP A 5 -1.33 12.69 36.72
N ILE A 6 -1.75 13.58 37.62
CA ILE A 6 -0.98 14.44 38.56
C ILE A 6 0.51 14.64 38.27
N ASP A 7 1.37 13.68 38.61
CA ASP A 7 2.83 13.80 38.58
C ASP A 7 3.45 13.31 37.26
N THR A 8 2.64 12.83 36.33
CA THR A 8 3.06 12.32 35.03
C THR A 8 3.08 13.45 34.00
N LYS A 9 4.28 13.74 33.48
CA LYS A 9 4.47 14.61 32.33
C LYS A 9 4.36 13.78 31.06
N VAL A 10 3.41 14.15 30.20
CA VAL A 10 3.29 13.62 28.85
C VAL A 10 3.64 14.72 27.87
N LYS A 11 4.52 14.41 26.91
CA LYS A 11 4.98 15.33 25.87
C LYS A 11 4.83 14.67 24.50
N ILE A 12 4.50 15.46 23.49
CA ILE A 12 4.51 15.03 22.09
C ILE A 12 5.80 15.55 21.47
N VAL A 13 6.61 14.64 20.95
CA VAL A 13 7.98 14.92 20.51
C VAL A 13 8.19 14.41 19.10
N HIS A 14 8.78 15.24 18.23
CA HIS A 14 9.17 14.79 16.90
C HIS A 14 10.27 13.72 17.04
N PRO A 15 10.06 12.48 16.58
CA PRO A 15 10.90 11.34 16.95
C PRO A 15 12.35 11.42 16.44
N GLU A 16 12.58 12.16 15.36
CA GLU A 16 13.91 12.40 14.79
C GLU A 16 14.57 13.69 15.28
N LYS A 17 13.84 14.81 15.27
CA LYS A 17 14.36 16.13 15.66
C LYS A 17 14.54 16.27 17.18
N LEU A 18 13.83 15.45 17.97
CA LEU A 18 13.83 15.48 19.43
C LEU A 18 13.35 16.84 20.01
N THR A 19 12.48 17.51 19.27
CA THR A 19 11.85 18.79 19.62
C THR A 19 10.37 18.58 19.96
N LEU A 20 9.82 19.45 20.80
CA LEU A 20 8.38 19.44 21.09
C LEU A 20 7.57 19.72 19.82
N CYS A 21 6.52 18.93 19.62
CA CYS A 21 5.48 19.21 18.64
C CYS A 21 4.52 20.27 19.19
N LYS A 22 3.89 21.02 18.28
CA LYS A 22 2.79 21.91 18.64
C LYS A 22 1.53 21.11 18.97
N ASP A 23 0.53 21.77 19.54
CA ASP A 23 -0.82 21.22 19.58
C ASP A 23 -1.27 20.90 18.15
N ASP A 24 -2.07 19.85 18.00
CA ASP A 24 -2.54 19.30 16.71
C ASP A 24 -1.45 18.75 15.78
N GLU A 25 -0.18 18.72 16.22
CA GLU A 25 0.92 18.11 15.47
C GLU A 25 1.22 16.71 16.02
N VAL A 26 1.17 15.71 15.13
CA VAL A 26 1.46 14.32 15.50
C VAL A 26 2.95 14.14 15.78
N GLY A 27 3.25 13.55 16.93
CA GLY A 27 4.60 13.12 17.30
C GLY A 27 4.57 11.89 18.19
N GLU A 28 5.74 11.46 18.63
CA GLU A 28 5.86 10.35 19.57
C GLU A 28 5.48 10.81 20.99
N ILE A 29 4.69 9.97 21.67
CA ILE A 29 4.26 10.22 23.05
C ILE A 29 5.41 9.83 23.98
N TRP A 30 5.93 10.81 24.71
CA TRP A 30 7.02 10.65 25.67
C TRP A 30 6.51 10.89 27.08
N VAL A 31 6.94 10.05 28.03
CA VAL A 31 6.42 10.06 29.40
C VAL A 31 7.55 10.21 30.41
N ASN A 32 7.38 11.10 31.38
CA ASN A 32 8.26 11.27 32.53
C ASN A 32 7.40 11.32 33.81
N GLY A 33 7.84 10.67 34.88
CA GLY A 33 7.11 10.66 36.15
C GLY A 33 7.41 9.40 36.97
N SER A 34 6.82 9.30 38.15
CA SER A 34 7.03 8.15 39.07
C SER A 34 6.55 6.81 38.51
N ILE A 35 5.68 6.84 37.50
CA ILE A 35 5.12 5.66 36.82
C ILE A 35 6.11 4.99 35.85
N VAL A 36 7.20 5.68 35.48
CA VAL A 36 8.19 5.14 34.54
C VAL A 36 9.04 4.08 35.25
N THR A 37 9.06 2.88 34.68
CA THR A 37 9.84 1.75 35.24
C THR A 37 11.34 1.94 35.04
N ALA A 38 12.15 1.13 35.73
CA ALA A 38 13.61 1.21 35.65
C ALA A 38 14.20 0.76 34.31
N GLY A 39 13.41 0.13 33.43
CA GLY A 39 13.87 -0.38 32.14
C GLY A 39 13.53 -1.84 31.87
N TYR A 40 14.16 -2.37 30.82
CA TYR A 40 14.06 -3.76 30.42
C TYR A 40 15.06 -4.64 31.19
N TRP A 41 14.57 -5.78 31.67
CA TRP A 41 15.39 -6.78 32.37
C TRP A 41 16.53 -7.28 31.48
N ASN A 42 17.77 -7.19 31.98
CA ASN A 42 18.99 -7.64 31.31
C ASN A 42 19.20 -7.09 29.89
N LYS A 43 18.70 -5.87 29.60
CA LYS A 43 18.87 -5.20 28.31
C LYS A 43 19.28 -3.73 28.47
N PRO A 44 20.48 -3.44 29.01
CA PRO A 44 20.90 -2.07 29.37
C PRO A 44 20.89 -1.10 28.19
N GLU A 45 21.32 -1.52 27.01
CA GLU A 45 21.36 -0.66 25.81
C GLU A 45 19.96 -0.23 25.35
N ILE A 46 19.02 -1.19 25.30
CA ILE A 46 17.63 -0.90 24.90
C ILE A 46 16.94 -0.07 25.99
N THR A 47 17.26 -0.32 27.26
CA THR A 47 16.82 0.50 28.38
C THR A 47 17.27 1.94 28.22
N GLU A 48 18.55 2.20 27.98
CA GLU A 48 19.05 3.57 27.82
C GLU A 48 18.37 4.28 26.64
N ASN A 49 18.29 3.62 25.49
CA ASN A 49 17.65 4.20 24.29
C ASN A 49 16.15 4.49 24.47
N THR A 50 15.46 3.74 25.34
CA THR A 50 14.01 3.89 25.55
C THR A 50 13.69 4.81 26.73
N TYR A 51 14.45 4.76 27.83
CA TYR A 51 14.11 5.40 29.11
C TYR A 51 14.95 6.65 29.43
N SER A 52 16.02 6.92 28.67
CA SER A 52 16.89 8.09 28.86
C SER A 52 16.77 9.12 27.72
N ALA A 53 15.63 9.17 27.03
CA ALA A 53 15.42 10.13 25.94
C ALA A 53 15.33 11.57 26.48
N LYS A 54 15.87 12.53 25.74
CA LYS A 54 15.95 13.94 26.14
C LYS A 54 15.36 14.84 25.06
N ILE A 55 14.56 15.80 25.49
CA ILE A 55 14.01 16.85 24.62
C ILE A 55 15.02 17.99 24.58
N GLN A 56 15.30 18.55 23.41
CA GLN A 56 16.32 19.59 23.25
C GLN A 56 16.13 20.81 24.18
N SER A 57 14.88 21.22 24.38
CA SER A 57 14.51 22.34 25.24
C SER A 57 14.53 22.00 26.74
N GLU A 58 14.62 20.73 27.11
CA GLU A 58 14.57 20.24 28.50
C GLU A 58 15.65 19.16 28.76
N PRO A 59 16.95 19.47 28.56
CA PRO A 59 18.03 18.46 28.56
C PRO A 59 18.30 17.81 29.92
N GLU A 60 17.78 18.40 31.00
CA GLU A 60 17.91 17.90 32.37
C GLU A 60 16.90 16.80 32.70
N LEU A 61 15.82 16.65 31.92
CA LEU A 61 14.79 15.64 32.12
C LEU A 61 14.99 14.46 31.18
N LYS A 62 14.76 13.26 31.73
CA LYS A 62 14.74 12.00 30.99
C LYS A 62 13.30 11.53 30.78
N TYR A 63 13.00 11.10 29.58
CA TYR A 63 11.69 10.62 29.17
C TYR A 63 11.79 9.18 28.70
N MET A 64 10.72 8.42 28.95
CA MET A 64 10.46 7.14 28.32
C MET A 64 9.75 7.35 26.99
N ARG A 65 10.31 6.78 25.92
CA ARG A 65 9.72 6.69 24.60
C ARG A 65 8.69 5.56 24.57
N THR A 66 7.41 5.88 24.43
CA THR A 66 6.35 4.86 24.34
C THR A 66 6.38 4.09 23.03
N GLY A 67 6.89 4.72 21.97
CA GLY A 67 6.73 4.26 20.59
C GLY A 67 5.32 4.45 20.04
N ASP A 68 4.39 5.00 20.81
CA ASP A 68 3.04 5.35 20.36
C ASP A 68 3.04 6.78 19.81
N LEU A 69 2.22 7.02 18.80
CA LEU A 69 2.04 8.31 18.14
C LEU A 69 0.76 8.98 18.62
N GLY A 70 0.78 10.30 18.73
CA GLY A 70 -0.37 11.07 19.15
C GLY A 70 -0.14 12.57 19.10
N PHE A 71 -1.16 13.32 19.49
CA PHE A 71 -1.14 14.78 19.58
C PHE A 71 -2.05 15.25 20.70
N PHE A 72 -1.88 16.51 21.12
CA PHE A 72 -2.85 17.18 22.00
C PHE A 72 -3.83 17.99 21.17
N HIS A 73 -5.12 17.86 21.47
CA HIS A 73 -6.18 18.70 20.92
C HIS A 73 -7.02 19.22 22.08
N HIS A 74 -7.11 20.55 22.22
CA HIS A 74 -7.82 21.20 23.32
C HIS A 74 -7.45 20.66 24.73
N GLY A 75 -6.17 20.30 24.93
CA GLY A 75 -5.64 19.80 26.20
C GLY A 75 -5.86 18.31 26.46
N GLU A 76 -6.52 17.60 25.55
CA GLU A 76 -6.71 16.15 25.61
C GLU A 76 -5.74 15.43 24.68
N LEU A 77 -5.18 14.31 25.16
CA LEU A 77 -4.29 13.47 24.36
C LEU A 77 -5.11 12.59 23.41
N TYR A 78 -4.73 12.54 22.15
CA TYR A 78 -5.25 11.60 21.15
C TYR A 78 -4.12 10.68 20.68
N ILE A 79 -4.39 9.37 20.59
CA ILE A 79 -3.43 8.38 20.09
C ILE A 79 -3.81 8.04 18.66
N THR A 80 -2.86 8.15 17.73
CA THR A 80 -3.09 7.93 16.29
C THR A 80 -2.50 6.62 15.78
N GLY A 81 -1.52 6.04 16.47
CA GLY A 81 -0.92 4.79 16.02
C GLY A 81 0.37 4.46 16.76
N ARG A 82 1.22 3.65 16.13
CA ARG A 82 2.51 3.23 16.67
C ARG A 82 3.61 3.53 15.66
N LEU A 83 4.68 4.18 16.10
CA LEU A 83 5.77 4.65 15.24
C LEU A 83 6.40 3.52 14.41
N LYS A 84 6.56 2.34 15.01
CA LYS A 84 7.16 1.16 14.36
C LYS A 84 6.21 0.39 13.44
N ASP A 85 4.92 0.63 13.55
CA ASP A 85 3.91 -0.06 12.75
C ASP A 85 3.52 0.77 11.51
N MET A 86 3.89 2.06 11.48
CA MET A 86 3.56 2.97 10.38
C MET A 86 4.10 2.44 9.04
N ILE A 87 3.23 2.38 8.04
CA ILE A 87 3.57 1.97 6.69
C ILE A 87 4.03 3.21 5.91
N ILE A 88 5.15 3.11 5.21
CA ILE A 88 5.69 4.20 4.39
C ILE A 88 5.70 3.73 2.94
N ILE A 89 4.85 4.33 2.11
CA ILE A 89 4.77 4.02 0.67
C ILE A 89 4.90 5.33 -0.10
N ARG A 90 5.87 5.38 -1.03
CA ARG A 90 6.16 6.57 -1.86
C ARG A 90 6.34 7.86 -1.03
N GLY A 91 6.98 7.74 0.14
CA GLY A 91 7.25 8.87 1.05
C GLY A 91 6.05 9.37 1.85
N SER A 92 4.90 8.69 1.76
CA SER A 92 3.70 9.01 2.54
C SER A 92 3.50 8.01 3.68
N ASN A 93 3.08 8.52 4.83
CA ASN A 93 2.86 7.74 6.06
C ASN A 93 1.41 7.28 6.14
N TYR A 94 1.19 5.99 6.35
CA TYR A 94 -0.12 5.38 6.53
C TYR A 94 -0.17 4.59 7.83
N TYR A 95 -1.28 4.74 8.56
CA TYR A 95 -1.53 3.96 9.76
C TYR A 95 -2.20 2.65 9.37
N PRO A 96 -1.60 1.49 9.70
CA PRO A 96 -2.18 0.19 9.36
C PRO A 96 -3.62 0.02 9.87
N GLN A 97 -3.92 0.56 11.05
CA GLN A 97 -5.23 0.45 11.69
C GLN A 97 -6.35 1.03 10.82
N ASP A 98 -6.07 2.13 10.12
CA ASP A 98 -7.07 2.79 9.26
C ASP A 98 -7.30 1.96 7.99
N ILE A 99 -6.22 1.45 7.39
CA ILE A 99 -6.28 0.54 6.24
C ILE A 99 -7.03 -0.75 6.60
N GLU A 100 -6.70 -1.33 7.75
CA GLU A 100 -7.33 -2.54 8.31
C GLU A 100 -8.83 -2.33 8.50
N PHE A 101 -9.23 -1.20 9.10
CA PHE A 101 -10.64 -0.87 9.30
C PHE A 101 -11.41 -0.78 7.98
N VAL A 102 -10.85 -0.11 6.97
CA VAL A 102 -11.45 0.00 5.63
C VAL A 102 -11.50 -1.35 4.93
N ALA A 103 -10.43 -2.15 5.02
CA ALA A 103 -10.39 -3.49 4.45
C ALA A 103 -11.48 -4.39 5.05
N GLU A 104 -11.63 -4.42 6.37
CA GLU A 104 -12.63 -5.22 7.07
C GLU A 104 -14.06 -4.80 6.73
N ALA A 105 -14.31 -3.51 6.52
CA ALA A 105 -15.61 -2.98 6.15
C ALA A 105 -15.97 -3.18 4.66
N SER A 106 -15.01 -3.55 3.83
CA SER A 106 -15.19 -3.60 2.36
C SER A 106 -16.14 -4.69 1.89
N HIS A 107 -16.30 -5.78 2.66
CA HIS A 107 -17.11 -6.92 2.24
C HIS A 107 -17.67 -7.72 3.43
N ILE A 108 -18.93 -8.17 3.33
CA ILE A 108 -19.65 -8.88 4.42
C ILE A 108 -19.02 -10.23 4.82
N ALA A 109 -18.23 -10.81 3.93
CA ALA A 109 -17.49 -12.05 4.19
C ALA A 109 -16.29 -11.85 5.14
N LEU A 110 -15.89 -10.61 5.43
CA LEU A 110 -14.69 -10.30 6.21
C LEU A 110 -15.04 -10.10 7.68
N ARG A 111 -14.11 -10.53 8.53
CA ARG A 111 -14.27 -10.44 9.98
C ARG A 111 -13.65 -9.16 10.52
N ALA A 112 -14.43 -8.42 11.31
CA ALA A 112 -13.94 -7.22 11.99
C ALA A 112 -12.88 -7.55 13.06
N ASN A 113 -11.94 -6.63 13.26
CA ASN A 113 -10.79 -6.70 14.18
C ASN A 113 -9.94 -7.97 13.96
N ALA A 114 -9.80 -8.38 12.71
CA ALA A 114 -9.14 -9.61 12.30
C ALA A 114 -8.37 -9.46 10.98
N SER A 115 -7.83 -8.27 10.74
CA SER A 115 -6.92 -7.99 9.64
C SER A 115 -5.56 -7.46 10.12
N ALA A 116 -4.57 -7.52 9.24
CA ALA A 116 -3.28 -6.86 9.40
C ALA A 116 -2.86 -6.25 8.06
N ALA A 117 -2.56 -4.95 8.07
CA ALA A 117 -1.91 -4.26 6.97
C ALA A 117 -0.41 -4.09 7.28
N PHE A 118 0.43 -4.33 6.27
CA PHE A 118 1.87 -4.13 6.35
C PHE A 118 2.43 -3.93 4.95
N SER A 119 3.65 -3.38 4.86
CA SER A 119 4.36 -3.33 3.58
C SER A 119 5.30 -4.52 3.41
N VAL A 120 5.64 -4.86 2.18
CA VAL A 120 6.72 -5.78 1.84
C VAL A 120 7.56 -5.15 0.73
N GLU A 121 8.86 -5.39 0.76
CA GLU A 121 9.75 -4.93 -0.31
C GLU A 121 9.69 -5.90 -1.49
N VAL A 122 9.27 -5.40 -2.65
CA VAL A 122 9.23 -6.14 -3.92
C VAL A 122 9.93 -5.29 -4.97
N ASN A 123 10.99 -5.79 -5.58
CA ASN A 123 11.79 -5.07 -6.57
C ASN A 123 12.24 -3.67 -6.08
N ASN A 124 12.71 -3.60 -4.83
CA ASN A 124 13.15 -2.38 -4.15
C ASN A 124 12.05 -1.33 -3.98
N GLU A 125 10.78 -1.72 -4.06
CA GLU A 125 9.64 -0.86 -3.76
C GLU A 125 8.82 -1.43 -2.59
N GLU A 126 8.45 -0.57 -1.65
CA GLU A 126 7.49 -0.90 -0.59
C GLU A 126 6.09 -1.05 -1.17
N LYS A 127 5.48 -2.21 -0.97
CA LYS A 127 4.17 -2.58 -1.49
C LYS A 127 3.22 -2.96 -0.37
N LEU A 128 1.98 -2.45 -0.41
CA LEU A 128 0.97 -2.76 0.58
C LEU A 128 0.46 -4.20 0.44
N VAL A 129 0.44 -4.93 1.56
CA VAL A 129 -0.17 -6.25 1.69
C VAL A 129 -1.19 -6.22 2.81
N ILE A 130 -2.27 -6.96 2.61
CA ILE A 130 -3.36 -7.11 3.57
C ILE A 130 -3.62 -8.59 3.77
N VAL A 131 -3.67 -9.00 5.03
CA VAL A 131 -4.19 -10.31 5.40
C VAL A 131 -5.40 -10.10 6.29
N VAL A 132 -6.48 -10.83 6.03
CA VAL A 132 -7.75 -10.64 6.74
C VAL A 132 -8.49 -11.95 6.89
N GLU A 133 -9.03 -12.21 8.08
CA GLU A 133 -9.87 -13.39 8.29
C GLU A 133 -11.23 -13.25 7.61
N VAL A 134 -11.68 -14.35 7.00
CA VAL A 134 -13.07 -14.49 6.58
C VAL A 134 -13.97 -15.02 7.69
N GLU A 135 -15.22 -14.59 7.68
CA GLU A 135 -16.27 -15.10 8.54
C GLU A 135 -16.52 -16.58 8.27
N ARG A 136 -16.75 -17.35 9.34
CA ARG A 136 -16.91 -18.81 9.25
C ARG A 136 -18.06 -19.22 8.35
N THR A 137 -19.12 -18.43 8.30
CA THR A 137 -20.29 -18.63 7.45
C THR A 137 -20.00 -18.40 5.96
N ALA A 138 -19.03 -17.55 5.64
CA ALA A 138 -18.69 -17.20 4.27
C ALA A 138 -17.71 -18.19 3.61
N ILE A 139 -16.96 -18.98 4.39
CA ILE A 139 -15.90 -19.88 3.88
C ILE A 139 -16.38 -20.81 2.76
N LYS A 140 -17.59 -21.37 2.88
CA LYS A 140 -18.07 -22.43 1.97
C LYS A 140 -18.34 -21.89 0.55
N ASP A 141 -18.87 -20.68 0.47
CA ASP A 141 -19.33 -20.04 -0.77
C ASP A 141 -18.51 -18.78 -1.08
N LEU A 142 -17.23 -18.77 -0.63
CA LEU A 142 -16.34 -17.62 -0.75
C LEU A 142 -15.96 -17.38 -2.21
N ASN A 143 -16.34 -16.21 -2.73
CA ASN A 143 -15.85 -15.71 -4.01
C ASN A 143 -14.59 -14.86 -3.78
N VAL A 144 -13.41 -15.46 -3.93
CA VAL A 144 -12.12 -14.82 -3.62
C VAL A 144 -11.91 -13.53 -4.40
N ASP A 145 -12.21 -13.53 -5.71
CA ASP A 145 -11.97 -12.38 -6.59
C ASP A 145 -12.85 -11.20 -6.18
N GLU A 146 -14.15 -11.43 -5.96
CA GLU A 146 -15.10 -10.40 -5.50
C GLU A 146 -14.67 -9.74 -4.18
N VAL A 147 -14.23 -10.55 -3.20
CA VAL A 147 -13.77 -10.02 -1.91
C VAL A 147 -12.47 -9.23 -2.08
N CYS A 148 -11.50 -9.74 -2.86
CA CYS A 148 -10.24 -9.05 -3.07
C CYS A 148 -10.42 -7.74 -3.84
N ASP A 149 -11.31 -7.71 -4.84
CA ASP A 149 -11.63 -6.51 -5.61
C ASP A 149 -12.33 -5.46 -4.75
N ALA A 150 -13.24 -5.87 -3.85
CA ALA A 150 -13.86 -4.96 -2.90
C ALA A 150 -12.83 -4.30 -1.97
N ILE A 151 -11.87 -5.08 -1.44
CA ILE A 151 -10.77 -4.54 -0.62
C ILE A 151 -9.94 -3.54 -1.43
N ARG A 152 -9.52 -3.90 -2.65
CA ARG A 152 -8.71 -3.00 -3.50
C ARG A 152 -9.45 -1.71 -3.83
N GLN A 153 -10.72 -1.81 -4.19
CA GLN A 153 -11.53 -0.66 -4.54
C GLN A 153 -11.61 0.32 -3.36
N GLN A 154 -11.99 -0.17 -2.18
CA GLN A 154 -12.15 0.70 -1.01
C GLN A 154 -10.84 1.36 -0.58
N ILE A 155 -9.73 0.64 -0.68
CA ILE A 155 -8.42 1.19 -0.29
C ILE A 155 -7.89 2.18 -1.31
N ALA A 156 -8.12 1.92 -2.61
CA ALA A 156 -7.77 2.87 -3.65
C ALA A 156 -8.61 4.15 -3.54
N GLU A 157 -9.90 4.04 -3.20
CA GLU A 157 -10.80 5.19 -3.04
C GLU A 157 -10.44 6.04 -1.81
N GLU A 158 -10.13 5.41 -0.66
CA GLU A 158 -9.87 6.14 0.59
C GLU A 158 -8.42 6.63 0.73
N PHE A 159 -7.44 5.83 0.30
CA PHE A 159 -6.02 6.08 0.55
C PHE A 159 -5.19 6.36 -0.71
N GLU A 160 -5.79 6.26 -1.91
CA GLU A 160 -5.06 6.33 -3.19
C GLU A 160 -3.91 5.30 -3.29
N LEU A 161 -4.06 4.16 -2.60
CA LEU A 161 -3.07 3.08 -2.54
C LEU A 161 -3.46 1.88 -3.39
N GLU A 162 -2.47 1.27 -4.02
CA GLU A 162 -2.60 -0.04 -4.67
C GLU A 162 -2.21 -1.16 -3.69
N VAL A 163 -3.10 -2.14 -3.53
CA VAL A 163 -2.83 -3.33 -2.71
C VAL A 163 -2.18 -4.40 -3.59
N TYR A 164 -0.88 -4.64 -3.34
CA TYR A 164 -0.10 -5.65 -4.05
C TYR A 164 -0.57 -7.07 -3.74
N GLY A 165 -0.79 -7.38 -2.47
CA GLY A 165 -1.17 -8.73 -2.05
C GLY A 165 -2.33 -8.72 -1.07
N ILE A 166 -3.30 -9.60 -1.30
CA ILE A 166 -4.40 -9.87 -0.38
C ILE A 166 -4.40 -11.35 -0.07
N GLN A 167 -4.39 -11.72 1.21
CA GLN A 167 -4.64 -13.08 1.66
C GLN A 167 -5.86 -13.13 2.58
N LEU A 168 -6.84 -13.92 2.17
CA LEU A 168 -8.00 -14.27 2.97
C LEU A 168 -7.64 -15.46 3.85
N LEU A 169 -7.69 -15.25 5.16
CA LEU A 169 -7.28 -16.23 6.16
C LEU A 169 -8.48 -17.00 6.70
N ARG A 170 -8.25 -18.24 7.09
CA ARG A 170 -9.23 -19.03 7.83
C ARG A 170 -9.64 -18.28 9.11
N THR A 171 -10.90 -18.45 9.53
CA THR A 171 -11.37 -17.84 10.78
C THR A 171 -10.52 -18.29 11.97
N ALA A 172 -10.18 -17.35 12.86
CA ALA A 172 -9.37 -17.56 14.06
C ALA A 172 -7.94 -18.10 13.80
N SER A 173 -7.31 -17.69 12.69
CA SER A 173 -5.93 -18.04 12.35
C SER A 173 -4.97 -16.85 12.23
N ILE A 174 -5.46 -15.61 12.26
CA ILE A 174 -4.57 -14.44 12.24
C ILE A 174 -3.73 -14.40 13.53
N LEU A 175 -2.47 -14.02 13.39
CA LEU A 175 -1.52 -14.05 14.50
C LEU A 175 -1.80 -12.89 15.46
N LYS A 176 -2.08 -13.24 16.71
CA LYS A 176 -2.40 -12.30 17.79
C LYS A 176 -1.54 -12.59 19.02
N THR A 177 -1.25 -11.54 19.78
CA THR A 177 -0.66 -11.69 21.12
C THR A 177 -1.63 -12.40 22.05
N SER A 178 -1.14 -12.87 23.21
CA SER A 178 -2.01 -13.41 24.27
C SER A 178 -3.07 -12.43 24.78
N SER A 179 -2.86 -11.12 24.56
CA SER A 179 -3.82 -10.05 24.85
C SER A 179 -4.77 -9.73 23.69
N GLY A 180 -4.72 -10.48 22.59
CA GLY A 180 -5.60 -10.34 21.43
C GLY A 180 -5.19 -9.24 20.44
N LYS A 181 -4.01 -8.61 20.59
CA LYS A 181 -3.52 -7.59 19.65
C LYS A 181 -2.96 -8.25 18.40
N ILE A 182 -3.26 -7.69 17.22
CA ILE A 182 -2.70 -8.13 15.95
C ILE A 182 -1.17 -8.06 15.99
N GLN A 183 -0.50 -9.14 15.60
CA GLN A 183 0.96 -9.19 15.44
C GLN A 183 1.33 -8.95 13.97
N ARG A 184 1.26 -7.70 13.50
CA ARG A 184 1.50 -7.33 12.09
C ARG A 184 2.81 -7.87 11.54
N LYS A 185 3.89 -7.76 12.31
CA LYS A 185 5.19 -8.31 11.91
C LYS A 185 5.17 -9.83 11.74
N ALA A 186 4.49 -10.55 12.62
CA ALA A 186 4.36 -12.00 12.49
C ALA A 186 3.48 -12.37 11.28
N CYS A 187 2.43 -11.59 10.99
CA CYS A 187 1.64 -11.74 9.78
C CYS A 187 2.46 -11.45 8.51
N GLN A 188 3.31 -10.43 8.52
CA GLN A 188 4.24 -10.11 7.43
C GLN A 188 5.24 -11.25 7.21
N GLU A 189 5.88 -11.75 8.27
CA GLU A 189 6.76 -12.93 8.21
C GLU A 189 6.00 -14.14 7.66
N GLY A 190 4.79 -14.39 8.15
CA GLY A 190 3.91 -15.47 7.72
C GLY A 190 3.47 -15.38 6.26
N PHE A 191 3.30 -14.17 5.74
CA PHE A 191 3.02 -13.91 4.33
C PHE A 191 4.25 -14.25 3.47
N LEU A 192 5.43 -13.78 3.87
CA LEU A 192 6.68 -13.99 3.13
C LEU A 192 7.11 -15.47 3.10
N ASP A 193 6.94 -16.19 4.21
CA ASP A 193 7.30 -17.61 4.32
C ASP A 193 6.15 -18.58 3.94
N LYS A 194 4.96 -18.03 3.63
CA LYS A 194 3.75 -18.76 3.27
C LYS A 194 3.23 -19.70 4.37
N SER A 195 3.43 -19.36 5.65
CA SER A 195 2.95 -20.15 6.80
C SER A 195 1.55 -19.81 7.29
N LEU A 196 0.92 -18.75 6.76
CA LEU A 196 -0.46 -18.37 7.12
C LEU A 196 -1.50 -19.40 6.63
N GLN A 197 -2.62 -19.52 7.36
CA GLN A 197 -3.74 -20.40 6.97
C GLN A 197 -4.63 -19.71 5.92
N VAL A 198 -4.15 -19.65 4.69
CA VAL A 198 -4.83 -18.99 3.57
C VAL A 198 -5.98 -19.87 3.03
N VAL A 199 -7.14 -19.26 2.80
CA VAL A 199 -8.31 -19.88 2.13
C VAL A 199 -8.59 -19.26 0.75
N GLY A 200 -7.96 -18.14 0.44
CA GLY A 200 -7.97 -17.50 -0.87
C GLY A 200 -6.90 -16.40 -0.89
N GLU A 201 -6.31 -16.14 -2.06
CA GLU A 201 -5.35 -15.06 -2.21
C GLU A 201 -5.47 -14.40 -3.58
N SER A 202 -5.08 -13.14 -3.62
CA SER A 202 -4.93 -12.38 -4.85
C SER A 202 -3.66 -11.56 -4.71
N ILE A 203 -2.59 -12.02 -5.33
CA ILE A 203 -1.34 -11.29 -5.45
C ILE A 203 -1.31 -10.71 -6.86
N LEU A 204 -1.12 -9.40 -6.97
CA LEU A 204 -0.85 -8.79 -8.24
C LEU A 204 0.49 -9.34 -8.71
N GLU A 205 0.45 -10.26 -9.68
CA GLU A 205 1.62 -10.54 -10.47
C GLU A 205 1.98 -9.20 -11.12
N GLN A 206 3.12 -8.63 -10.71
CA GLN A 206 3.84 -7.85 -11.68
C GLN A 206 4.04 -8.80 -12.83
N SER A 207 3.48 -8.44 -13.99
CA SER A 207 3.97 -8.93 -15.25
C SER A 207 5.48 -8.75 -15.21
N LYS A 208 6.18 -9.79 -14.77
CA LYS A 208 7.49 -10.06 -15.29
C LYS A 208 7.20 -10.22 -16.78
N SER A 209 7.53 -9.19 -17.54
CA SER A 209 8.06 -9.37 -18.88
C SER A 209 9.33 -10.23 -18.77
N THR A 210 9.16 -11.50 -18.37
CA THR A 210 10.13 -12.59 -18.52
C THR A 210 9.81 -13.45 -19.72
N ASP A 211 8.87 -13.03 -20.58
CA ASP A 211 9.06 -13.30 -21.99
C ASP A 211 10.17 -12.36 -22.46
N GLN A 212 11.40 -12.87 -22.44
CA GLN A 212 12.38 -12.45 -23.44
C GLN A 212 11.66 -12.40 -24.79
N PRO A 213 11.84 -11.37 -25.62
CA PRO A 213 11.30 -11.34 -26.96
C PRO A 213 11.93 -12.50 -27.73
N SER A 214 11.23 -13.63 -27.73
CA SER A 214 11.58 -14.78 -28.56
C SER A 214 11.12 -14.46 -29.97
N ASP A 215 11.93 -13.74 -30.73
CA ASP A 215 11.97 -13.70 -32.21
C ASP A 215 10.63 -13.69 -32.98
N LYS A 216 9.52 -13.32 -32.35
CA LYS A 216 8.23 -13.19 -32.99
C LYS A 216 8.21 -11.78 -33.55
N LYS A 217 8.52 -11.69 -34.85
CA LYS A 217 8.21 -10.54 -35.70
C LYS A 217 6.95 -9.87 -35.18
N ILE A 218 7.10 -8.62 -34.74
CA ILE A 218 5.98 -7.78 -34.34
C ILE A 218 5.05 -7.70 -35.56
N ASP A 219 3.82 -8.19 -35.41
CA ASP A 219 2.79 -8.08 -36.43
C ASP A 219 1.80 -6.98 -36.03
N LEU A 220 1.38 -6.18 -37.01
CA LEU A 220 0.39 -5.10 -36.86
C LEU A 220 -0.86 -5.58 -36.13
N THR A 221 -1.32 -6.78 -36.45
CA THR A 221 -2.50 -7.40 -35.84
C THR A 221 -2.32 -7.63 -34.34
N THR A 222 -1.10 -8.00 -33.93
CA THR A 222 -0.79 -8.33 -32.52
C THR A 222 -0.68 -7.06 -31.68
N LEU A 223 -0.05 -6.00 -32.20
CA LEU A 223 0.03 -4.71 -31.53
C LEU A 223 -1.34 -4.05 -31.40
N GLN A 224 -2.14 -4.07 -32.47
CA GLN A 224 -3.48 -3.51 -32.47
C GLN A 224 -4.40 -4.22 -31.47
N ALA A 225 -4.38 -5.56 -31.44
CA ALA A 225 -5.14 -6.34 -30.47
C ALA A 225 -4.72 -6.04 -29.03
N TRP A 226 -3.41 -5.83 -28.80
CA TRP A 226 -2.91 -5.47 -27.49
C TRP A 226 -3.35 -4.07 -27.06
N LEU A 227 -3.29 -3.07 -27.94
CA LEU A 227 -3.79 -1.72 -27.63
C LEU A 227 -5.28 -1.75 -27.28
N MET A 228 -6.09 -2.56 -27.96
CA MET A 228 -7.51 -2.74 -27.63
C MET A 228 -7.69 -3.37 -26.25
N ALA A 229 -6.92 -4.41 -25.92
CA ALA A 229 -6.93 -5.02 -24.59
C ALA A 229 -6.47 -4.04 -23.51
N TRP A 230 -5.45 -3.22 -23.80
CA TRP A 230 -4.96 -2.19 -22.90
C TRP A 230 -6.05 -1.17 -22.59
N LEU A 231 -6.78 -0.68 -23.60
CA LEU A 231 -7.92 0.24 -23.42
C LEU A 231 -9.04 -0.40 -22.59
N HIS A 232 -9.36 -1.67 -22.85
CA HIS A 232 -10.36 -2.40 -22.08
C HIS A 232 -10.03 -2.44 -20.59
N ILE A 233 -8.81 -2.85 -20.27
CA ILE A 233 -8.33 -3.01 -18.89
C ILE A 233 -8.16 -1.66 -18.19
N ASN A 234 -7.45 -0.73 -18.83
CA ASN A 234 -7.00 0.50 -18.17
C ASN A 234 -8.03 1.64 -18.19
N LEU A 235 -8.98 1.62 -19.14
CA LEU A 235 -10.05 2.62 -19.24
C LEU A 235 -11.44 2.05 -18.95
N LYS A 236 -11.53 0.75 -18.57
CA LYS A 236 -12.79 0.06 -18.23
C LYS A 236 -13.84 0.13 -19.35
N ILE A 237 -13.40 0.06 -20.60
CA ILE A 237 -14.27 0.11 -21.77
C ILE A 237 -14.60 -1.30 -22.21
N SER A 238 -15.87 -1.63 -22.34
CA SER A 238 -16.29 -2.94 -22.85
C SER A 238 -15.66 -3.24 -24.22
N PHE A 239 -15.10 -4.43 -24.40
CA PHE A 239 -14.30 -4.77 -25.59
C PHE A 239 -15.09 -4.62 -26.90
N ASP A 240 -16.40 -4.88 -26.90
CA ASP A 240 -17.34 -4.68 -28.02
C ASP A 240 -17.52 -3.22 -28.44
N LYS A 241 -17.15 -2.26 -27.57
CA LYS A 241 -17.22 -0.82 -27.85
C LYS A 241 -15.91 -0.26 -28.41
N ILE A 242 -14.85 -1.05 -28.45
CA ILE A 242 -13.53 -0.64 -28.94
C ILE A 242 -13.45 -0.95 -30.44
N ASP A 243 -13.53 0.09 -31.24
CA ASP A 243 -13.42 0.06 -32.70
C ASP A 243 -12.04 0.56 -33.13
N ALA A 244 -11.29 -0.31 -33.83
CA ALA A 244 -9.95 -0.03 -34.30
C ALA A 244 -9.87 1.08 -35.36
N SER A 245 -10.99 1.41 -36.00
CA SER A 245 -11.09 2.50 -36.98
C SER A 245 -11.29 3.88 -36.35
N LYS A 246 -11.43 3.96 -35.01
CA LYS A 246 -11.59 5.23 -34.29
C LYS A 246 -10.29 5.66 -33.61
N PRO A 247 -10.08 6.98 -33.42
CA PRO A 247 -8.96 7.48 -32.66
C PRO A 247 -8.97 7.03 -31.20
N ILE A 248 -7.79 6.75 -30.65
CA ILE A 248 -7.64 6.30 -29.26
C ILE A 248 -8.14 7.35 -28.25
N SER A 249 -8.06 8.64 -28.60
CA SER A 249 -8.53 9.76 -27.77
C SER A 249 -10.06 9.77 -27.53
N VAL A 250 -10.85 9.15 -28.43
CA VAL A 250 -12.31 9.05 -28.27
C VAL A 250 -12.71 8.14 -27.10
N TYR A 251 -11.79 7.27 -26.68
CA TYR A 251 -11.98 6.35 -25.56
C TYR A 251 -11.67 6.97 -24.19
N GLY A 252 -11.50 8.29 -24.09
CA GLY A 252 -11.27 8.96 -22.81
C GLY A 252 -9.82 8.87 -22.31
N LEU A 253 -8.88 8.66 -23.22
CA LEU A 253 -7.45 8.73 -22.91
C LEU A 253 -7.07 10.17 -22.47
N ASN A 254 -6.51 10.31 -21.28
CA ASN A 254 -5.99 11.58 -20.75
C ASN A 254 -4.45 11.56 -20.69
N SER A 255 -3.82 12.69 -20.32
CA SER A 255 -2.36 12.82 -20.33
C SER A 255 -1.65 11.82 -19.42
N MET A 256 -2.21 11.52 -18.24
CA MET A 256 -1.64 10.53 -17.32
C MET A 256 -1.70 9.11 -17.90
N LYS A 257 -2.85 8.74 -18.46
CA LYS A 257 -3.04 7.44 -19.11
C LYS A 257 -2.23 7.29 -20.39
N ALA A 258 -1.97 8.38 -21.11
CA ALA A 258 -1.10 8.39 -22.28
C ALA A 258 0.38 8.13 -21.91
N VAL A 259 0.87 8.69 -20.81
CA VAL A 259 2.22 8.39 -20.30
C VAL A 259 2.32 6.94 -19.82
N GLN A 260 1.29 6.44 -19.14
CA GLN A 260 1.22 5.02 -18.75
C GLN A 260 1.24 4.11 -19.98
N LEU A 261 0.42 4.41 -21.00
CA LEU A 261 0.37 3.66 -22.25
C LEU A 261 1.72 3.68 -22.98
N GLN A 262 2.40 4.83 -23.03
CA GLN A 262 3.75 4.92 -23.61
C GLN A 262 4.70 3.94 -22.91
N GLN A 263 4.73 3.95 -21.59
CA GLN A 263 5.63 3.10 -20.81
C GLN A 263 5.33 1.61 -21.05
N ASP A 264 4.04 1.24 -21.06
CA ASP A 264 3.63 -0.16 -21.28
C ASP A 264 3.95 -0.65 -22.71
N VAL A 265 3.84 0.23 -23.72
CA VAL A 265 4.27 -0.06 -25.10
C VAL A 265 5.79 -0.23 -25.18
N LEU A 266 6.54 0.66 -24.53
CA LEU A 266 8.00 0.60 -24.48
C LEU A 266 8.49 -0.68 -23.81
N ASP A 267 7.92 -1.03 -22.66
CA ASP A 267 8.31 -2.21 -21.88
C ASP A 267 7.95 -3.51 -22.61
N LYS A 268 6.84 -3.53 -23.34
CA LYS A 268 6.36 -4.74 -24.01
C LYS A 268 6.94 -4.96 -25.40
N TYR A 269 7.10 -3.89 -26.18
CA TYR A 269 7.47 -3.96 -27.59
C TYR A 269 8.82 -3.29 -27.89
N GLY A 270 9.46 -2.65 -26.91
CA GLY A 270 10.70 -1.90 -27.11
C GLY A 270 10.50 -0.60 -27.89
N VAL A 271 9.25 -0.16 -28.10
CA VAL A 271 8.93 1.00 -28.95
C VAL A 271 8.62 2.22 -28.10
N ASN A 272 9.40 3.27 -28.28
CA ASN A 272 9.09 4.54 -27.68
C ASN A 272 8.06 5.30 -28.54
N MET A 273 6.80 5.31 -28.12
CA MET A 273 5.75 6.13 -28.72
C MET A 273 5.51 7.39 -27.88
N PRO A 274 5.98 8.57 -28.32
CA PRO A 274 5.76 9.81 -27.58
C PRO A 274 4.26 10.07 -27.29
N PRO A 275 3.89 10.58 -26.09
CA PRO A 275 2.49 10.71 -25.69
C PRO A 275 1.62 11.53 -26.65
N TYR A 276 2.22 12.51 -27.34
CA TYR A 276 1.49 13.35 -28.31
C TYR A 276 0.92 12.54 -29.48
N LEU A 277 1.50 11.38 -29.81
CA LEU A 277 0.98 10.51 -30.87
C LEU A 277 -0.41 9.97 -30.53
N PHE A 278 -0.72 9.74 -29.25
CA PHE A 278 -2.03 9.25 -28.82
C PHE A 278 -3.13 10.33 -28.83
N PHE A 279 -2.74 11.60 -28.98
CA PHE A 279 -3.67 12.73 -29.12
C PHE A 279 -3.77 13.22 -30.57
N ASP A 280 -2.90 12.75 -31.46
CA ASP A 280 -3.12 12.86 -32.89
C ASP A 280 -4.41 12.10 -33.24
N LYS A 281 -5.18 12.58 -34.23
CA LYS A 281 -6.46 11.95 -34.62
C LYS A 281 -6.28 10.60 -35.33
N SER A 282 -5.14 9.93 -35.08
CA SER A 282 -4.78 8.64 -35.63
C SER A 282 -5.65 7.54 -35.04
N THR A 283 -6.13 6.66 -35.92
CA THR A 283 -6.85 5.45 -35.53
C THR A 283 -5.93 4.46 -34.82
N LEU A 284 -6.47 3.48 -34.11
CA LEU A 284 -5.68 2.39 -33.50
C LEU A 284 -4.84 1.64 -34.53
N LYS A 285 -5.36 1.49 -35.76
CA LYS A 285 -4.64 0.91 -36.89
C LYS A 285 -3.45 1.78 -37.31
N GLU A 286 -3.67 3.07 -37.53
CA GLU A 286 -2.61 4.02 -37.91
C GLU A 286 -1.56 4.19 -36.81
N LEU A 287 -1.96 4.14 -35.54
CA LEU A 287 -1.04 4.14 -34.40
C LEU A 287 -0.14 2.90 -34.40
N SER A 288 -0.70 1.74 -34.74
CA SER A 288 0.04 0.49 -34.87
C SER A 288 1.00 0.53 -36.06
N GLU A 289 0.60 1.14 -37.18
CA GLU A 289 1.47 1.38 -38.35
C GLU A 289 2.64 2.31 -38.01
N LYS A 290 2.39 3.44 -37.33
CA LYS A 290 3.43 4.36 -36.87
C LYS A 290 4.40 3.70 -35.88
N ALA A 291 3.89 2.86 -34.97
CA ALA A 291 4.74 2.10 -34.06
C ALA A 291 5.65 1.12 -34.82
N MET A 292 5.14 0.46 -35.87
CA MET A 292 5.92 -0.42 -36.74
C MET A 292 6.97 0.31 -37.56
N GLU A 293 6.72 1.55 -37.97
CA GLU A 293 7.73 2.42 -38.60
C GLU A 293 8.85 2.76 -37.61
N LEU A 294 8.51 3.17 -36.38
CA LEU A 294 9.48 3.46 -35.33
C LEU A 294 10.34 2.25 -34.95
N ILE A 295 9.78 1.03 -35.00
CA ILE A 295 10.54 -0.21 -34.82
C ILE A 295 11.60 -0.36 -35.91
N LYS A 296 11.21 -0.21 -37.18
CA LYS A 296 12.14 -0.32 -38.31
C LYS A 296 13.26 0.73 -38.24
N GLU A 297 12.93 1.96 -37.88
CA GLU A 297 13.90 3.04 -37.71
C GLU A 297 14.86 2.81 -36.52
N SER A 298 14.47 2.01 -35.53
CA SER A 298 15.34 1.65 -34.39
C SER A 298 16.25 0.44 -34.65
N GLU A 299 15.98 -0.32 -35.72
CA GLU A 299 16.76 -1.49 -36.16
C GLU A 299 17.81 -1.14 -37.24
N GLU A 300 17.77 0.06 -37.83
CA GLU A 300 18.77 0.63 -38.77
C GLU A 300 19.86 1.44 -38.06
#